data_AF-A0A9D7WIW1-F1
#
_entry.id   AF-A0A9D7WIW1-F1
#
_cell.length_a   1.000
_cell.length_b   1.000
_cell.length_c   1.000
_cell.angle_alpha   90.00
_cell.angle_beta   90.00
_cell.angle_gamma   90.00
#
_symmetry.space_group_name_H-M   'P 1'
#
loop_
_entity.id
_entity.type
_entity.pdbx_description
1 polymer ?
#
loop_
_entity_poly.entity_id
_entity_poly.type
_entity_poly.pdbx_seq_one_letter_code
_entity_poly.pdbx_strand_id
1 'polypeptide(L)'
;MLDDSYGNKNSTNSVDAIASYNQGIHQFLGAEPGVEASFRAAISADPNFTLGHIGLAREMQLRGRSDDVKQALNTAFETSQNLSAREQSHLNVSSLLLRGKSSEARAAVYEHVKEWPRDVLIAQMCTSVFGLIGFSGLPGREAEQLAFITNLAPNYSDDWWCKAQLAFAQLEVGQLDEASINIEEALLSNPNSAHSKHIRAHLYYENLQDEDGLSYLQRHWANYDPSGALYNHISWHVGLWSLEAGNLEQMWDVLDKHISPDNSQGPPLNVLTDSAAL
;
A
#
# COMPACT_ATOMS: atom_id res chain seq x y z
N MET A 1 12.68 7.43 -23.40
CA MET A 1 11.64 6.87 -22.54
C MET A 1 12.14 5.54 -22.07
N LEU A 2 12.15 5.32 -20.76
CA LEU A 2 12.61 4.09 -20.13
C LEU A 2 11.41 3.36 -19.53
N ASP A 3 11.45 2.04 -19.49
CA ASP A 3 10.39 1.23 -18.89
C ASP A 3 10.58 1.14 -17.38
N ASP A 4 9.48 1.21 -16.62
CA ASP A 4 9.48 0.85 -15.19
C ASP A 4 9.56 -0.68 -14.99
N SER A 5 9.63 -1.12 -13.73
CA SER A 5 9.68 -2.55 -13.39
C SER A 5 8.43 -3.34 -13.81
N TYR A 6 7.34 -2.66 -14.16
CA TYR A 6 6.09 -3.25 -14.65
C TYR A 6 5.96 -3.15 -16.18
N GLY A 7 7.00 -2.68 -16.88
CA GLY A 7 7.06 -2.60 -18.34
C GLY A 7 6.33 -1.40 -18.93
N ASN A 8 5.98 -0.38 -18.14
CA ASN A 8 5.34 0.81 -18.65
C ASN A 8 6.37 1.88 -19.03
N LYS A 9 6.24 2.46 -20.24
CA LYS A 9 7.14 3.53 -20.76
C LYS A 9 6.99 4.84 -20.01
N ASN A 10 8.06 5.42 -19.48
CA ASN A 10 8.02 6.69 -18.74
C ASN A 10 8.66 7.83 -19.53
N SER A 11 8.18 9.05 -19.29
CA SER A 11 8.64 10.30 -19.93
C SER A 11 10.09 10.66 -19.64
N THR A 12 10.65 10.19 -18.52
CA THR A 12 12.05 10.41 -18.18
C THR A 12 13.01 9.58 -19.06
N ASN A 13 14.21 10.12 -19.27
CA ASN A 13 15.34 9.43 -19.87
C ASN A 13 16.46 9.15 -18.85
N SER A 14 16.26 9.54 -17.58
CA SER A 14 17.23 9.34 -16.51
C SER A 14 17.10 7.93 -15.94
N VAL A 15 18.17 7.14 -16.08
CA VAL A 15 18.24 5.78 -15.55
C VAL A 15 18.13 5.80 -14.02
N ASP A 16 18.80 6.77 -13.38
CA ASP A 16 18.77 6.94 -11.92
C ASP A 16 17.37 7.32 -11.41
N ALA A 17 16.64 8.15 -12.18
CA ALA A 17 15.28 8.53 -11.83
C ALA A 17 14.34 7.31 -11.86
N ILE A 18 14.44 6.47 -12.89
CA ILE A 18 13.61 5.26 -13.03
C ILE A 18 13.97 4.21 -11.99
N ALA A 19 15.25 3.99 -11.72
CA ALA A 19 15.67 3.07 -10.68
C ALA A 19 15.11 3.49 -9.31
N SER A 20 15.22 4.78 -8.96
CA SER A 20 14.71 5.31 -7.70
C SER A 20 13.19 5.30 -7.62
N TYR A 21 12.50 5.55 -8.74
CA TYR A 21 11.03 5.47 -8.82
C TYR A 21 10.53 4.03 -8.67
N ASN A 22 11.17 3.07 -9.31
CA ASN A 22 10.86 1.65 -9.15
C ASN A 22 11.05 1.20 -7.70
N GLN A 23 12.13 1.64 -7.05
CA GLN A 23 12.37 1.38 -5.64
C GLN A 23 11.26 2.00 -4.76
N GLY A 24 10.87 3.23 -5.05
CA GLY A 24 9.77 3.91 -4.35
C GLY A 24 8.43 3.18 -4.49
N ILE A 25 8.09 2.72 -5.71
CA ILE A 25 6.91 1.88 -5.94
C ILE A 25 6.99 0.59 -5.13
N HIS A 26 8.11 -0.14 -5.23
CA HIS A 26 8.28 -1.42 -4.53
C HIS A 26 8.07 -1.26 -3.02
N GLN A 27 8.71 -0.25 -2.44
CA GLN A 27 8.60 0.05 -1.01
C GLN A 27 7.17 0.50 -0.63
N PHE A 28 6.53 1.33 -1.45
CA PHE A 28 5.17 1.79 -1.21
C PHE A 28 4.17 0.63 -1.24
N LEU A 29 4.27 -0.26 -2.23
CA LEU A 29 3.43 -1.45 -2.33
C LEU A 29 3.63 -2.41 -1.15
N GLY A 30 4.85 -2.48 -0.60
CA GLY A 30 5.21 -3.36 0.50
C GLY A 30 4.95 -2.76 1.89
N ALA A 31 4.57 -1.48 1.96
CA ALA A 31 4.63 -0.68 3.20
C ALA A 31 6.02 -0.75 3.88
N GLU A 32 7.06 -0.80 3.07
CA GLU A 32 8.45 -0.82 3.55
C GLU A 32 8.92 0.61 3.90
N PRO A 33 9.95 0.75 4.75
CA PRO A 33 10.58 2.04 5.02
C PRO A 33 11.22 2.66 3.77
N GLY A 34 11.46 3.97 3.81
CA GLY A 34 12.28 4.67 2.81
C GLY A 34 11.55 5.15 1.54
N VAL A 35 10.22 5.00 1.46
CA VAL A 35 9.41 5.43 0.30
C VAL A 35 9.66 6.89 -0.10
N GLU A 36 9.58 7.81 0.87
CA GLU A 36 9.79 9.25 0.62
C GLU A 36 11.20 9.51 0.06
N ALA A 37 12.21 8.85 0.61
CA ALA A 37 13.60 9.02 0.16
C ALA A 37 13.78 8.56 -1.30
N SER A 38 13.18 7.43 -1.67
CA SER A 38 13.25 6.89 -3.04
C SER A 38 12.57 7.82 -4.06
N PHE A 39 11.37 8.34 -3.76
CA PHE A 39 10.73 9.30 -4.66
C PHE A 39 11.48 10.63 -4.74
N ARG A 40 12.05 11.13 -3.62
CA ARG A 40 12.91 12.32 -3.64
C ARG A 40 14.19 12.11 -4.45
N ALA A 41 14.80 10.92 -4.39
CA ALA A 41 15.95 10.57 -5.22
C ALA A 41 15.57 10.55 -6.71
N ALA A 42 14.39 10.01 -7.06
CA ALA A 42 13.89 10.03 -8.43
C ALA A 42 13.73 11.46 -8.97
N ILE A 43 13.12 12.34 -8.17
CA ILE A 43 12.93 13.76 -8.49
C ILE A 43 14.27 14.50 -8.56
N SER A 44 15.24 14.16 -7.71
CA SER A 44 16.57 14.79 -7.74
C SER A 44 17.34 14.43 -9.02
N ALA A 45 17.18 13.19 -9.50
CA ALA A 45 17.79 12.71 -10.73
C ALA A 45 17.10 13.23 -12.01
N ASP A 46 15.80 13.54 -11.94
CA ASP A 46 15.06 14.23 -13.00
C ASP A 46 13.95 15.10 -12.40
N PRO A 47 14.19 16.41 -12.19
CA PRO A 47 13.21 17.31 -11.60
C PRO A 47 11.91 17.45 -12.40
N ASN A 48 11.93 17.11 -13.69
CA ASN A 48 10.75 17.16 -14.56
C ASN A 48 10.00 15.83 -14.62
N PHE A 49 10.41 14.82 -13.85
CA PHE A 49 9.75 13.52 -13.86
C PHE A 49 8.43 13.55 -13.09
N THR A 50 7.34 13.78 -13.84
CA THR A 50 5.98 13.96 -13.29
C THR A 50 5.53 12.81 -12.38
N LEU A 51 5.79 11.55 -12.75
CA LEU A 51 5.37 10.41 -11.92
C LEU A 51 6.19 10.30 -10.62
N GLY A 52 7.44 10.79 -10.59
CA GLY A 52 8.21 10.90 -9.35
C GLY A 52 7.52 11.83 -8.33
N HIS A 53 7.03 12.99 -8.80
CA HIS A 53 6.24 13.92 -7.98
C HIS A 53 4.91 13.32 -7.53
N ILE A 54 4.25 12.53 -8.38
CA ILE A 54 3.02 11.82 -8.00
C ILE A 54 3.29 10.76 -6.94
N GLY A 55 4.34 9.95 -7.08
CA GLY A 55 4.75 8.98 -6.07
C GLY A 55 5.02 9.63 -4.72
N LEU A 56 5.73 10.77 -4.71
CA LEU A 56 5.93 11.55 -3.49
C LEU A 56 4.60 12.04 -2.90
N ALA A 57 3.69 12.56 -3.72
CA ALA A 57 2.38 13.01 -3.25
C ALA A 57 1.53 11.86 -2.67
N ARG A 58 1.63 10.64 -3.21
CA ARG A 58 0.99 9.44 -2.66
C ARG A 58 1.52 9.11 -1.27
N GLU A 59 2.84 9.12 -1.08
CA GLU A 59 3.46 8.89 0.24
C GLU A 59 3.07 9.99 1.23
N MET A 60 3.07 11.26 0.81
CA MET A 60 2.66 12.36 1.69
C MET A 60 1.18 12.25 2.09
N GLN A 61 0.32 11.74 1.22
CA GLN A 61 -1.09 11.48 1.55
C GLN A 61 -1.18 10.41 2.63
N LEU A 62 -0.46 9.29 2.47
CA LEU A 62 -0.41 8.22 3.45
C LEU A 62 0.07 8.73 4.83
N ARG A 63 1.03 9.66 4.84
CA ARG A 63 1.55 10.29 6.07
C ARG A 63 0.71 11.43 6.62
N GLY A 64 -0.44 11.77 6.00
CA GLY A 64 -1.29 12.89 6.44
C GLY A 64 -0.67 14.28 6.24
N ARG A 65 0.39 14.40 5.43
CA ARG A 65 1.15 15.65 5.21
C ARG A 65 0.51 16.48 4.08
N SER A 66 -0.66 17.04 4.36
CA SER A 66 -1.53 17.66 3.34
C SER A 66 -0.90 18.82 2.55
N ASP A 67 0.01 19.60 3.15
CA ASP A 67 0.69 20.69 2.44
C ASP A 67 1.76 20.16 1.47
N ASP A 68 2.49 19.11 1.86
CA ASP A 68 3.45 18.44 0.99
C ASP A 68 2.74 17.73 -0.18
N VAL A 69 1.53 17.17 0.05
CA VAL A 69 0.67 16.66 -1.03
C VAL A 69 0.36 17.76 -2.05
N LYS A 70 -0.10 18.93 -1.60
CA LYS A 70 -0.42 20.06 -2.49
C LYS A 70 0.80 20.51 -3.28
N GLN A 71 1.96 20.62 -2.62
CA GLN A 71 3.20 21.04 -3.26
C GLN A 71 3.62 20.05 -4.36
N ALA A 72 3.74 18.76 -4.03
CA ALA A 72 4.16 17.74 -4.98
C ALA A 72 3.16 17.61 -6.14
N LEU A 73 1.85 17.68 -5.88
CA LEU A 73 0.83 17.64 -6.93
C LEU A 73 0.90 18.87 -7.85
N ASN A 74 1.14 20.08 -7.32
CA ASN A 74 1.31 21.28 -8.14
C ASN A 74 2.52 21.14 -9.06
N THR A 75 3.66 20.68 -8.54
CA THR A 75 4.85 20.45 -9.37
C THR A 75 4.62 19.36 -10.42
N ALA A 76 3.89 18.29 -10.09
CA ALA A 76 3.51 17.27 -11.07
C ALA A 76 2.72 17.87 -12.27
N PHE A 77 1.84 18.85 -12.03
CA PHE A 77 1.14 19.57 -13.10
C PHE A 77 2.06 20.53 -13.87
N GLU A 78 3.01 21.19 -13.21
CA GLU A 78 3.99 22.07 -13.87
C GLU A 78 4.91 21.29 -14.83
N THR A 79 5.27 20.06 -14.45
CA THR A 79 6.15 19.18 -15.22
C THR A 79 5.42 18.29 -16.23
N SER A 80 4.08 18.39 -16.33
CA SER A 80 3.26 17.48 -17.14
C SER A 80 3.30 17.76 -18.66
N GLN A 81 4.37 18.37 -19.16
CA GLN A 81 4.50 18.64 -20.59
C GLN A 81 4.88 17.37 -21.35
N ASN A 82 4.22 17.13 -22.49
CA ASN A 82 4.50 16.00 -23.39
C ASN A 82 4.34 14.61 -22.76
N LEU A 83 3.48 14.46 -21.75
CA LEU A 83 3.13 13.16 -21.17
C LEU A 83 2.50 12.24 -22.21
N SER A 84 2.81 10.95 -22.13
CA SER A 84 2.09 9.90 -22.85
C SER A 84 0.62 9.82 -22.40
N ALA A 85 -0.24 9.17 -23.20
CA ALA A 85 -1.64 8.95 -22.81
C ALA A 85 -1.78 8.24 -21.44
N ARG A 86 -0.89 7.28 -21.15
CA ARG A 86 -0.85 6.60 -19.84
C ARG A 86 -0.56 7.59 -18.72
N GLU A 87 0.52 8.37 -18.86
CA GLU A 87 0.95 9.30 -17.81
C GLU A 87 -0.07 10.42 -17.58
N GLN A 88 -0.74 10.90 -18.63
CA GLN A 88 -1.86 11.85 -18.49
C GLN A 88 -3.02 11.23 -17.68
N SER A 89 -3.37 9.98 -17.98
CA SER A 89 -4.39 9.26 -17.24
C SER A 89 -3.97 9.02 -15.78
N HIS A 90 -2.71 8.61 -15.55
CA HIS A 90 -2.13 8.41 -14.21
C HIS A 90 -2.18 9.69 -13.38
N LEU A 91 -1.74 10.83 -13.95
CA LEU A 91 -1.81 12.14 -13.31
C LEU A 91 -3.25 12.53 -12.97
N ASN A 92 -4.19 12.31 -13.89
CA ASN A 92 -5.61 12.60 -13.67
C ASN A 92 -6.19 11.78 -12.51
N VAL A 93 -6.01 10.45 -12.52
CA VAL A 93 -6.50 9.55 -11.46
C VAL A 93 -5.92 9.95 -10.11
N SER A 94 -4.61 10.16 -10.06
CA SER A 94 -3.90 10.55 -8.84
C SER A 94 -4.38 11.91 -8.33
N SER A 95 -4.58 12.89 -9.20
CA SER A 95 -5.12 14.20 -8.84
C SER A 95 -6.53 14.11 -8.25
N LEU A 96 -7.40 13.26 -8.81
CA LEU A 96 -8.75 13.04 -8.25
C LEU A 96 -8.67 12.50 -6.82
N LEU A 97 -7.86 11.45 -6.62
CA LEU A 97 -7.66 10.83 -5.30
C LEU A 97 -7.06 11.82 -4.28
N LEU A 98 -5.98 12.50 -4.66
CA LEU A 98 -5.25 13.43 -3.77
C LEU A 98 -6.07 14.68 -3.42
N ARG A 99 -7.11 15.00 -4.21
CA ARG A 99 -8.08 16.08 -3.94
C ARG A 99 -9.36 15.58 -3.26
N GLY A 100 -9.41 14.33 -2.82
CA GLY A 100 -10.53 13.76 -2.07
C GLY A 100 -11.76 13.42 -2.91
N LYS A 101 -11.62 13.34 -4.24
CA LYS A 101 -12.71 12.98 -5.16
C LYS A 101 -12.78 11.47 -5.34
N SER A 102 -13.04 10.74 -4.25
CA SER A 102 -12.89 9.28 -4.21
C SER A 102 -13.76 8.54 -5.22
N SER A 103 -15.00 8.96 -5.42
CA SER A 103 -15.92 8.34 -6.39
C SER A 103 -15.43 8.50 -7.83
N GLU A 104 -15.00 9.71 -8.20
CA GLU A 104 -14.44 9.99 -9.52
C GLU A 104 -13.08 9.31 -9.71
N ALA A 105 -12.24 9.29 -8.67
CA ALA A 105 -10.95 8.60 -8.70
C ALA A 105 -11.16 7.10 -8.95
N ARG A 106 -12.12 6.47 -8.27
CA ARG A 106 -12.45 5.06 -8.46
C ARG A 106 -12.88 4.78 -9.89
N ALA A 107 -13.83 5.55 -10.42
CA ALA A 107 -14.24 5.41 -11.82
C ALA A 107 -13.05 5.56 -12.78
N ALA A 108 -12.17 6.52 -12.51
CA ALA A 108 -10.99 6.77 -13.34
C ALA A 108 -9.94 5.63 -13.23
N VAL A 109 -9.77 4.99 -12.07
CA VAL A 109 -8.93 3.78 -11.92
C VAL A 109 -9.45 2.68 -12.84
N TYR A 110 -10.76 2.40 -12.82
CA TYR A 110 -11.37 1.36 -13.67
C TYR A 110 -11.17 1.65 -15.16
N GLU A 111 -11.31 2.90 -15.60
CA GLU A 111 -11.02 3.25 -16.99
C GLU A 111 -9.53 3.14 -17.33
N HIS A 112 -8.63 3.53 -16.42
CA HIS A 112 -7.19 3.47 -16.63
C HIS A 112 -6.69 2.03 -16.84
N VAL A 113 -7.09 1.11 -15.94
CA VAL A 113 -6.54 -0.25 -15.94
C VAL A 113 -7.07 -1.13 -17.08
N LYS A 114 -8.09 -0.68 -17.84
CA LYS A 114 -8.50 -1.35 -19.09
C LYS A 114 -7.39 -1.33 -20.13
N GLU A 115 -6.67 -0.21 -20.24
CA GLU A 115 -5.61 -0.01 -21.23
C GLU A 115 -4.22 -0.25 -20.65
N TRP A 116 -4.02 0.07 -19.37
CA TRP A 116 -2.73 -0.08 -18.69
C TRP A 116 -2.89 -0.89 -17.39
N PRO A 117 -3.23 -2.18 -17.47
CA PRO A 117 -3.50 -3.01 -16.29
C PRO A 117 -2.27 -3.15 -15.37
N ARG A 118 -1.06 -2.95 -15.91
CA ARG A 118 0.22 -3.03 -15.19
C ARG A 118 0.72 -1.69 -14.65
N ASP A 119 -0.04 -0.59 -14.74
CA ASP A 119 0.29 0.65 -14.01
C ASP A 119 -0.09 0.47 -12.53
N VAL A 120 0.80 -0.20 -11.80
CA VAL A 120 0.51 -0.78 -10.48
C VAL A 120 0.14 0.27 -9.44
N LEU A 121 0.72 1.47 -9.51
CA LEU A 121 0.44 2.53 -8.54
C LEU A 121 -1.00 3.05 -8.69
N ILE A 122 -1.56 2.97 -9.90
CA ILE A 122 -2.98 3.23 -10.16
C ILE A 122 -3.84 2.04 -9.77
N ALA A 123 -3.48 0.83 -10.19
CA ALA A 123 -4.23 -0.39 -9.87
C ALA A 123 -4.40 -0.58 -8.35
N GLN A 124 -3.34 -0.33 -7.58
CA GLN A 124 -3.31 -0.40 -6.13
C GLN A 124 -4.40 0.44 -5.45
N MET A 125 -4.80 1.58 -6.03
CA MET A 125 -5.76 2.48 -5.42
C MET A 125 -7.12 1.83 -5.16
N CYS A 126 -7.48 0.75 -5.86
CA CYS A 126 -8.72 0.01 -5.65
C CYS A 126 -8.53 -1.30 -4.85
N THR A 127 -7.33 -1.56 -4.33
CA THR A 127 -7.00 -2.79 -3.58
C THR A 127 -6.80 -2.50 -2.09
N SER A 128 -6.82 -3.55 -1.26
CA SER A 128 -6.67 -3.48 0.21
C SER A 128 -7.85 -2.77 0.92
N VAL A 129 -7.85 -2.81 2.25
CA VAL A 129 -8.87 -2.16 3.08
C VAL A 129 -8.85 -0.64 2.90
N PHE A 130 -7.68 -0.02 2.83
CA PHE A 130 -7.53 1.43 2.65
C PHE A 130 -7.70 1.92 1.21
N GLY A 131 -8.00 1.01 0.27
CA GLY A 131 -8.28 1.38 -1.12
C GLY A 131 -9.68 1.97 -1.32
N LEU A 132 -9.91 2.50 -2.51
CA LEU A 132 -11.17 3.11 -2.97
C LEU A 132 -12.36 2.14 -3.00
N ILE A 133 -12.12 0.82 -3.04
CA ILE A 133 -13.16 -0.20 -2.88
C ILE A 133 -13.34 -0.52 -1.39
N GLY A 134 -12.26 -0.88 -0.70
CA GLY A 134 -12.28 -1.28 0.71
C GLY A 134 -12.89 -0.23 1.63
N PHE A 135 -12.47 1.03 1.50
CA PHE A 135 -12.93 2.14 2.34
C PHE A 135 -14.18 2.85 1.81
N SER A 136 -14.86 2.27 0.81
CA SER A 136 -16.05 2.89 0.23
C SER A 136 -17.29 2.84 1.12
N GLY A 137 -17.35 1.90 2.08
CA GLY A 137 -18.53 1.65 2.90
C GLY A 137 -19.73 1.10 2.12
N LEU A 138 -19.55 0.71 0.86
CA LEU A 138 -20.62 0.18 0.02
C LEU A 138 -20.85 -1.31 0.29
N PRO A 139 -22.12 -1.78 0.31
CA PRO A 139 -22.42 -3.21 0.37
C PRO A 139 -21.81 -3.97 -0.81
N GLY A 140 -21.21 -5.13 -0.54
CA GLY A 140 -20.62 -6.00 -1.56
C GLY A 140 -19.20 -5.60 -1.99
N ARG A 141 -18.54 -4.68 -1.27
CA ARG A 141 -17.16 -4.26 -1.54
C ARG A 141 -16.18 -5.43 -1.58
N GLU A 142 -16.40 -6.48 -0.79
CA GLU A 142 -15.52 -7.65 -0.67
C GLU A 142 -15.55 -8.45 -1.99
N ALA A 143 -16.76 -8.72 -2.50
CA ALA A 143 -16.96 -9.38 -3.78
C ALA A 143 -16.41 -8.54 -4.95
N GLU A 144 -16.59 -7.22 -4.90
CA GLU A 144 -16.06 -6.31 -5.91
C GLU A 144 -14.53 -6.28 -5.90
N GLN A 145 -13.92 -6.26 -4.72
CA GLN A 145 -12.47 -6.27 -4.57
C GLN A 145 -11.87 -7.55 -5.15
N LEU A 146 -12.48 -8.71 -4.87
CA LEU A 146 -12.08 -9.98 -5.46
C LEU A 146 -12.22 -9.95 -6.99
N ALA A 147 -13.35 -9.46 -7.51
CA ALA A 147 -13.56 -9.36 -8.95
C ALA A 147 -12.54 -8.44 -9.63
N PHE A 148 -12.20 -7.31 -9.00
CA PHE A 148 -11.23 -6.35 -9.51
C PHE A 148 -9.83 -6.97 -9.63
N ILE A 149 -9.29 -7.52 -8.54
CA ILE A 149 -7.93 -8.08 -8.55
C ILE A 149 -7.83 -9.36 -9.39
N THR A 150 -8.89 -10.19 -9.41
CA THR A 150 -8.94 -11.39 -10.27
C THR A 150 -8.88 -11.02 -11.75
N ASN A 151 -9.52 -9.92 -12.15
CA ASN A 151 -9.46 -9.45 -13.54
C ASN A 151 -8.06 -8.91 -13.91
N LEU A 152 -7.36 -8.31 -12.95
CA LEU A 152 -5.99 -7.82 -13.16
C LEU A 152 -4.96 -8.95 -13.19
N ALA A 153 -5.11 -9.99 -12.37
CA ALA A 153 -4.12 -11.03 -12.12
C ALA A 153 -3.46 -11.65 -13.37
N PRO A 154 -4.18 -11.94 -14.48
CA PRO A 154 -3.55 -12.44 -15.71
C PRO A 154 -2.45 -11.55 -16.29
N ASN A 155 -2.42 -10.26 -15.95
CA ASN A 155 -1.42 -9.29 -16.42
C ASN A 155 -0.15 -9.22 -15.53
N TYR A 156 -0.16 -9.89 -14.36
CA TYR A 156 0.86 -9.72 -13.33
C TYR A 156 1.79 -10.94 -13.15
N SER A 157 1.55 -12.04 -13.86
CA SER A 157 2.38 -13.26 -13.74
C SER A 157 2.61 -13.64 -12.27
N ASP A 158 3.86 -13.85 -11.84
CA ASP A 158 4.23 -14.21 -10.46
C ASP A 158 4.51 -13.00 -9.54
N ASP A 159 4.02 -11.81 -9.89
CA ASP A 159 4.22 -10.59 -9.10
C ASP A 159 3.67 -10.74 -7.66
N TRP A 160 4.54 -10.46 -6.69
CA TRP A 160 4.24 -10.66 -5.27
C TRP A 160 3.13 -9.74 -4.78
N TRP A 161 3.03 -8.50 -5.30
CA TRP A 161 2.01 -7.55 -4.88
C TRP A 161 0.64 -8.02 -5.34
N CYS A 162 0.52 -8.45 -6.60
CA CYS A 162 -0.74 -8.97 -7.12
C CYS A 162 -1.19 -10.22 -6.36
N LYS A 163 -0.28 -11.15 -6.06
CA LYS A 163 -0.57 -12.34 -5.25
C LYS A 163 -1.02 -11.98 -3.83
N ALA A 164 -0.34 -11.04 -3.17
CA ALA A 164 -0.75 -10.56 -1.85
C ALA A 164 -2.15 -9.92 -1.88
N GLN A 165 -2.41 -9.05 -2.87
CA GLN A 165 -3.73 -8.42 -2.98
C GLN A 165 -4.85 -9.40 -3.36
N LEU A 166 -4.55 -10.44 -4.15
CA LEU A 166 -5.48 -11.52 -4.44
C LEU A 166 -5.78 -12.32 -3.16
N ALA A 167 -4.76 -12.68 -2.39
CA ALA A 167 -4.93 -13.35 -1.09
C ALA A 167 -5.81 -12.53 -0.14
N PHE A 168 -5.59 -11.21 -0.06
CA PHE A 168 -6.44 -10.31 0.73
C PHE A 168 -7.89 -10.29 0.26
N ALA A 169 -8.13 -10.25 -1.05
CA ALA A 169 -9.51 -10.25 -1.55
C ALA A 169 -10.21 -11.61 -1.37
N GLN A 170 -9.44 -12.71 -1.43
CA GLN A 170 -9.92 -14.07 -1.20
C GLN A 170 -10.28 -14.29 0.28
N LEU A 171 -9.44 -13.85 1.21
CA LEU A 171 -9.73 -14.01 2.65
C LEU A 171 -10.99 -13.24 3.06
N GLU A 172 -11.22 -12.03 2.53
CA GLU A 172 -12.41 -11.21 2.83
C GLU A 172 -13.73 -11.90 2.41
N VAL A 173 -13.68 -12.88 1.50
CA VAL A 173 -14.85 -13.67 1.08
C VAL A 173 -14.80 -15.13 1.58
N GLY A 174 -13.87 -15.45 2.49
CA GLY A 174 -13.73 -16.77 3.10
C GLY A 174 -13.03 -17.84 2.24
N GLN A 175 -12.34 -17.46 1.16
CA GLN A 175 -11.51 -18.37 0.35
C GLN A 175 -10.13 -18.57 0.99
N LEU A 176 -10.11 -19.16 2.18
CA LEU A 176 -8.93 -19.19 3.05
C LEU A 176 -7.79 -20.06 2.48
N ASP A 177 -8.11 -21.20 1.87
CA ASP A 177 -7.11 -22.12 1.30
C ASP A 177 -6.37 -21.46 0.13
N GLU A 178 -7.11 -20.85 -0.80
CA GLU A 178 -6.53 -20.14 -1.94
C GLU A 178 -5.74 -18.90 -1.50
N ALA A 179 -6.26 -18.17 -0.50
CA ALA A 179 -5.55 -17.04 0.09
C ALA A 179 -4.22 -17.47 0.72
N SER A 180 -4.18 -18.63 1.40
CA SER A 180 -2.95 -19.16 2.01
C SER A 180 -1.88 -19.45 0.97
N ILE A 181 -2.24 -20.06 -0.17
CA ILE A 181 -1.29 -20.35 -1.26
C ILE A 181 -0.70 -19.04 -1.80
N ASN A 182 -1.57 -18.09 -2.15
CA ASN A 182 -1.14 -16.82 -2.75
C ASN A 182 -0.27 -15.99 -1.80
N ILE A 183 -0.59 -15.95 -0.50
CA ILE A 183 0.19 -15.17 0.45
C ILE A 183 1.57 -15.80 0.72
N GLU A 184 1.66 -17.13 0.74
CA GLU A 184 2.93 -17.84 0.90
C GLU A 184 3.87 -17.54 -0.28
N GLU A 185 3.35 -17.60 -1.50
CA GLU A 185 4.13 -17.24 -2.70
C GLU A 185 4.54 -15.76 -2.70
N ALA A 186 3.66 -14.85 -2.29
CA ALA A 186 3.98 -13.44 -2.17
C ALA A 186 5.10 -13.18 -1.15
N LEU A 187 5.05 -13.84 0.01
CA LEU A 187 6.07 -13.74 1.07
C LEU A 187 7.42 -14.35 0.66
N LEU A 188 7.41 -15.42 -0.13
CA LEU A 188 8.64 -15.99 -0.69
C LEU A 188 9.32 -15.02 -1.67
N SER A 189 8.52 -14.30 -2.46
CA SER A 189 9.03 -13.36 -3.47
C SER A 189 9.45 -12.00 -2.87
N ASN A 190 8.68 -11.44 -1.93
CA ASN A 190 9.08 -10.29 -1.13
C ASN A 190 8.89 -10.55 0.39
N PRO A 191 9.93 -11.04 1.09
CA PRO A 191 9.86 -11.29 2.53
C PRO A 191 9.89 -10.01 3.38
N ASN A 192 10.13 -8.84 2.79
CA ASN A 192 10.14 -7.56 3.51
C ASN A 192 8.76 -6.91 3.58
N SER A 193 7.87 -7.21 2.61
CA SER A 193 6.50 -6.69 2.53
C SER A 193 5.74 -6.82 3.86
N ALA A 194 5.55 -5.67 4.53
CA ALA A 194 4.73 -5.55 5.71
C ALA A 194 3.25 -5.80 5.39
N HIS A 195 2.79 -5.40 4.19
CA HIS A 195 1.45 -5.73 3.71
C HIS A 195 1.23 -7.24 3.63
N SER A 196 2.19 -8.00 3.08
CA SER A 196 2.05 -9.45 2.95
C SER A 196 2.05 -10.15 4.31
N LYS A 197 2.90 -9.70 5.24
CA LYS A 197 2.92 -10.21 6.63
C LYS A 197 1.61 -9.92 7.35
N HIS A 198 1.07 -8.72 7.16
CA HIS A 198 -0.23 -8.33 7.71
C HIS A 198 -1.36 -9.21 7.20
N ILE A 199 -1.42 -9.47 5.89
CA ILE A 199 -2.42 -10.36 5.28
C ILE A 199 -2.27 -11.80 5.82
N ARG A 200 -1.03 -12.28 6.02
CA ARG A 200 -0.78 -13.59 6.66
C ARG A 200 -1.29 -13.66 8.10
N ALA A 201 -1.20 -12.56 8.84
CA ALA A 201 -1.75 -12.46 10.19
C ALA A 201 -3.27 -12.58 10.21
N HIS A 202 -3.97 -11.94 9.28
CA HIS A 202 -5.41 -12.13 9.12
C HIS A 202 -5.78 -13.58 8.81
N LEU A 203 -4.98 -14.30 8.03
CA LEU A 203 -5.21 -15.74 7.82
C LEU A 203 -5.06 -16.57 9.09
N TYR A 204 -4.13 -16.23 9.99
CA TYR A 204 -4.07 -16.91 11.29
C TYR A 204 -5.34 -16.66 12.11
N TYR A 205 -5.83 -15.41 12.11
CA TYR A 205 -7.08 -15.05 12.78
C TYR A 205 -8.30 -15.81 12.22
N GLU A 206 -8.51 -15.78 10.90
CA GLU A 206 -9.65 -16.45 10.26
C GLU A 206 -9.62 -17.98 10.42
N ASN A 207 -8.43 -18.56 10.59
CA ASN A 207 -8.25 -19.99 10.86
C ASN A 207 -8.27 -20.36 12.36
N LEU A 208 -8.53 -19.40 13.25
CA LEU A 208 -8.52 -19.59 14.71
C LEU A 208 -7.17 -20.12 15.24
N GLN A 209 -6.08 -19.62 14.67
CA GLN A 209 -4.70 -20.01 14.96
C GLN A 209 -4.00 -18.92 15.78
N ASP A 210 -4.62 -18.49 16.89
CA ASP A 210 -4.24 -17.28 17.62
C ASP A 210 -2.80 -17.32 18.15
N GLU A 211 -2.38 -18.45 18.76
CA GLU A 211 -1.01 -18.61 19.30
C GLU A 211 0.06 -18.56 18.18
N ASP A 212 -0.21 -19.23 17.06
CA ASP A 212 0.69 -19.25 15.91
C ASP A 212 0.78 -17.87 15.25
N GLY A 213 -0.37 -17.19 15.14
CA GLY A 213 -0.46 -15.81 14.68
C GLY A 213 0.39 -14.88 15.53
N LEU A 214 0.19 -14.88 16.86
CA LEU A 214 0.93 -14.01 17.78
C LEU A 214 2.43 -14.24 17.69
N SER A 215 2.85 -15.51 17.68
CA SER A 215 4.26 -15.91 17.51
C SER A 215 4.83 -15.46 16.17
N TYR A 216 4.04 -15.54 15.08
CA TYR A 216 4.40 -15.04 13.77
C TYR A 216 4.62 -13.51 13.79
N LEU A 217 3.63 -12.76 14.29
CA LEU A 217 3.71 -11.30 14.33
C LEU A 217 4.84 -10.80 15.23
N GLN A 218 5.03 -11.36 16.43
CA GLN A 218 6.09 -10.94 17.35
C GLN A 218 7.48 -11.06 16.70
N ARG A 219 7.74 -12.15 15.96
CA ARG A 219 9.02 -12.34 15.24
C ARG A 219 9.26 -11.30 14.15
N HIS A 220 8.22 -10.97 13.39
CA HIS A 220 8.31 -9.99 12.32
C HIS A 220 8.37 -8.55 12.84
N TRP A 221 7.53 -8.24 13.82
CA TRP A 221 7.45 -6.95 14.48
C TRP A 221 8.76 -6.54 15.14
N ALA A 222 9.46 -7.48 15.79
CA ALA A 222 10.74 -7.22 16.45
C ALA A 222 11.83 -6.65 15.52
N ASN A 223 11.73 -6.90 14.21
CA ASN A 223 12.70 -6.45 13.20
C ASN A 223 12.12 -5.43 12.22
N TYR A 224 10.87 -5.01 12.40
CA TYR A 224 10.23 -4.05 11.51
C TYR A 224 10.58 -2.63 11.95
N ASP A 225 11.12 -1.84 11.04
CA ASP A 225 11.52 -0.46 11.33
C ASP A 225 10.29 0.40 11.72
N PRO A 226 10.33 1.13 12.85
CA PRO A 226 9.23 1.99 13.30
C PRO A 226 8.75 3.04 12.30
N SER A 227 9.58 3.42 11.32
CA SER A 227 9.21 4.37 10.26
C SER A 227 8.34 3.74 9.16
N GLY A 228 8.23 2.41 9.12
CA GLY A 228 7.39 1.68 8.18
C GLY A 228 5.91 2.05 8.32
N ALA A 229 5.19 2.13 7.20
CA ALA A 229 3.81 2.64 7.19
C ALA A 229 2.81 1.76 7.96
N LEU A 230 3.11 0.48 8.15
CA LEU A 230 2.26 -0.44 8.91
C LEU A 230 2.78 -0.72 10.33
N TYR A 231 3.85 -0.07 10.79
CA TYR A 231 4.47 -0.45 12.07
C TYR A 231 3.48 -0.36 13.23
N ASN A 232 2.77 0.77 13.29
CA ASN A 232 1.71 1.04 14.25
C ASN A 232 0.62 -0.04 14.22
N HIS A 233 0.16 -0.40 13.02
CA HIS A 233 -0.92 -1.36 12.83
C HIS A 233 -0.51 -2.81 13.11
N ILE A 234 0.71 -3.19 12.76
CA ILE A 234 1.25 -4.49 13.17
C ILE A 234 1.44 -4.56 14.68
N SER A 235 1.85 -3.46 15.32
CA SER A 235 1.92 -3.36 16.78
C SER A 235 0.52 -3.54 17.39
N TRP A 236 -0.51 -2.92 16.79
CA TRP A 236 -1.90 -3.10 17.21
C TRP A 236 -2.35 -4.55 17.21
N HIS A 237 -2.06 -5.33 16.17
CA HIS A 237 -2.37 -6.76 16.16
C HIS A 237 -1.68 -7.53 17.31
N VAL A 238 -0.42 -7.20 17.62
CA VAL A 238 0.28 -7.79 18.78
C VAL A 238 -0.42 -7.42 20.09
N GLY A 239 -0.86 -6.17 20.23
CA GLY A 239 -1.62 -5.69 21.39
C GLY A 239 -2.98 -6.39 21.52
N LEU A 240 -3.74 -6.49 20.43
CA LEU A 240 -5.06 -7.10 20.39
C LEU A 240 -5.00 -8.58 20.77
N TRP A 241 -4.05 -9.33 20.21
CA TRP A 241 -3.87 -10.74 20.59
C TRP A 241 -3.30 -10.92 22.00
N SER A 242 -2.52 -9.96 22.49
CA SER A 242 -2.11 -9.95 23.90
C SER A 242 -3.33 -9.78 24.81
N LEU A 243 -4.28 -8.91 24.43
CA LEU A 243 -5.55 -8.74 25.15
C LEU A 243 -6.38 -10.03 25.14
N GLU A 244 -6.54 -10.66 23.98
CA GLU A 244 -7.29 -11.91 23.83
C GLU A 244 -6.68 -13.04 24.69
N ALA A 245 -5.35 -13.12 24.75
CA ALA A 245 -4.63 -14.06 25.60
C ALA A 245 -4.65 -13.69 27.12
N GLY A 246 -5.29 -12.58 27.50
CA GLY A 246 -5.35 -12.08 28.88
C GLY A 246 -4.05 -11.42 29.38
N ASN A 247 -3.08 -11.18 28.50
CA ASN A 247 -1.83 -10.50 28.81
C ASN A 247 -1.99 -8.97 28.72
N LEU A 248 -2.71 -8.42 29.71
CA LEU A 248 -3.00 -6.99 29.78
C LEU A 248 -1.75 -6.12 29.91
N GLU A 249 -0.70 -6.63 30.57
CA GLU A 249 0.57 -5.89 30.70
C GLU A 249 1.21 -5.66 29.33
N GLN A 250 1.29 -6.69 28.49
CA GLN A 250 1.82 -6.56 27.14
C GLN A 250 0.94 -5.68 26.25
N MET A 251 -0.40 -5.79 26.37
CA MET A 251 -1.30 -4.93 25.62
C MET A 251 -1.06 -3.44 25.93
N TRP A 252 -1.00 -3.06 27.21
CA TRP A 252 -0.74 -1.66 27.59
C TRP A 252 0.66 -1.20 27.17
N ASP A 253 1.68 -2.07 27.30
CA ASP A 253 3.05 -1.76 26.86
C ASP A 253 3.10 -1.46 25.36
N VAL A 254 2.39 -2.24 24.56
CA VAL A 254 2.25 -2.06 23.12
C VAL A 254 1.57 -0.73 22.81
N LEU A 255 0.44 -0.44 23.46
CA LEU A 255 -0.28 0.82 23.26
C LEU A 255 0.62 2.03 23.56
N ASP A 256 1.21 2.06 24.75
CA ASP A 256 1.97 3.21 25.23
C ASP A 256 3.22 3.48 24.39
N LYS A 257 3.97 2.42 24.03
CA LYS A 257 5.27 2.58 23.35
C LYS A 257 5.20 2.61 21.83
N HIS A 258 4.23 1.94 21.24
CA HIS A 258 4.25 1.66 19.79
C HIS A 258 3.01 2.21 19.05
N ILE A 259 1.94 2.53 19.78
CA ILE A 259 0.70 3.00 19.16
C ILE A 259 0.42 4.48 19.45
N SER A 260 0.66 4.90 20.70
CA SER A 260 0.37 6.25 21.20
C SER A 260 0.86 7.36 20.25
N PRO A 261 0.05 8.43 20.05
CA PRO A 261 0.45 9.60 19.26
C PRO A 261 1.78 10.23 19.66
N ASP A 262 2.18 10.11 20.93
CA ASP A 262 3.42 10.70 21.45
C ASP A 262 4.68 9.99 20.92
N ASN A 263 4.55 8.72 20.50
CA ASN A 263 5.67 7.85 20.16
C ASN A 263 5.63 7.30 18.72
N SER A 264 4.44 7.21 18.11
CA SER A 264 4.27 6.58 16.80
C SER A 264 4.82 7.42 15.65
N GLN A 265 5.48 6.76 14.69
CA GLN A 265 5.88 7.33 13.39
C GLN A 265 4.99 6.83 12.24
N GLY A 266 3.93 6.09 12.58
CA GLY A 266 2.99 5.55 11.61
C GLY A 266 2.07 6.63 11.00
N PRO A 267 1.30 6.27 9.96
CA PRO A 267 0.24 7.11 9.42
C PRO A 267 -0.70 7.62 10.52
N PRO A 268 -1.03 8.93 10.58
CA PRO A 268 -1.93 9.47 11.60
C PRO A 268 -3.31 8.80 11.64
N LEU A 269 -3.80 8.32 10.50
CA LEU A 269 -5.03 7.54 10.43
C LEU A 269 -4.95 6.27 11.26
N ASN A 270 -3.87 5.49 11.09
CA ASN A 270 -3.65 4.25 11.83
C ASN A 270 -3.47 4.54 13.31
N VAL A 271 -2.68 5.57 13.67
CA VAL A 271 -2.51 5.99 15.07
C VAL A 271 -3.86 6.22 15.73
N LEU A 272 -4.77 6.94 15.06
CA LEU A 272 -6.11 7.21 15.57
C LEU A 272 -6.96 5.93 15.68
N THR A 273 -7.05 5.14 14.61
CA THR A 273 -7.93 3.95 14.58
C THR A 273 -7.44 2.86 15.52
N ASP A 274 -6.14 2.62 15.55
CA ASP A 274 -5.50 1.56 16.32
C ASP A 274 -5.51 1.90 17.82
N SER A 275 -5.29 3.17 18.19
CA SER A 275 -5.43 3.61 19.59
C SER A 275 -6.86 3.50 20.10
N ALA A 276 -7.86 3.69 19.23
CA ALA A 276 -9.27 3.63 19.62
C ALA A 276 -9.83 2.19 19.67
N ALA A 277 -9.19 1.27 18.95
CA ALA A 277 -9.64 -0.12 18.80
C ALA A 277 -8.95 -1.09 19.76
N LEU A 278 -7.92 -0.67 20.48
CA LEU A 278 -7.21 -1.44 21.51
C LEU A 278 -7.57 -0.97 22.91
#